data_AF-A0A533VCF1-F1
#
_entry.id   AF-A0A533VCF1-F1
#
_cell.length_a   1.000
_cell.length_b   1.000
_cell.length_c   1.000
_cell.angle_alpha   90.00
_cell.angle_beta   90.00
_cell.angle_gamma   90.00
#
_symmetry.space_group_name_H-M   'P 1'
#
loop_
_entity.id
_entity.type
_entity.pdbx_description
1 polymer ?
#
loop_
_entity_poly.entity_id
_entity_poly.type
_entity_poly.pdbx_seq_one_letter_code
_entity_poly.pdbx_strand_id
1 'polypeptide(L)'
;MSPPSVSSSPSTSQTALTQPTAEQTAPAASPGGQTTISLTGTGANYSKIEGPIDPEFKSKRQITGMYQGIKVWGPVDPPGQLGIWGTEVTVDFDICVADGACIEACPVNVFEWLDTPGHPASEKKPFMIREKDCIFCMACENVCPPQCVKIFQKN
;
A
#
# COMPACT_ATOMS: atom_id res chain seq x y z
N MET A 1 -2.12 -31.39 60.90
CA MET A 1 -2.55 -30.66 59.69
C MET A 1 -1.34 -30.59 58.77
N SER A 2 -1.62 -30.71 57.47
CA SER A 2 -0.76 -31.03 56.32
C SER A 2 0.48 -30.15 56.08
N PRO A 3 1.39 -30.59 55.17
CA PRO A 3 2.77 -30.11 54.99
C PRO A 3 2.90 -29.17 53.75
N PRO A 4 4.04 -29.10 53.01
CA PRO A 4 5.26 -28.34 53.31
C PRO A 4 5.69 -27.40 52.15
N SER A 5 6.85 -26.76 52.33
CA SER A 5 7.81 -26.32 51.29
C SER A 5 7.39 -25.21 50.31
N VAL A 6 8.14 -24.12 50.26
CA VAL A 6 9.25 -23.87 49.31
C VAL A 6 9.71 -22.40 49.47
N SER A 7 11.01 -22.14 49.44
CA SER A 7 11.48 -20.84 48.97
C SER A 7 12.82 -21.00 48.29
N SER A 8 12.80 -20.68 47.00
CA SER A 8 13.83 -20.93 46.02
C SER A 8 14.74 -19.72 45.86
N SER A 9 15.99 -20.03 45.54
CA SER A 9 17.18 -19.26 45.15
C SER A 9 16.98 -18.04 44.20
N PRO A 10 18.05 -17.21 43.99
CA PRO A 10 17.96 -15.78 43.78
C PRO A 10 17.81 -15.32 42.31
N SER A 11 17.43 -14.04 42.21
CA SER A 11 17.21 -13.27 40.99
C SER A 11 18.51 -13.06 40.19
N THR A 12 18.62 -13.70 39.03
CA THR A 12 19.66 -13.43 38.04
C THR A 12 19.17 -12.30 37.13
N SER A 13 19.84 -11.14 37.24
CA SER A 13 19.62 -9.97 36.40
C SER A 13 19.96 -10.31 34.95
N GLN A 14 18.99 -10.17 34.04
CA GLN A 14 19.22 -10.26 32.60
C GLN A 14 19.67 -8.89 32.09
N THR A 15 20.88 -8.88 31.55
CA THR A 15 21.47 -7.82 30.73
C THR A 15 20.57 -7.52 29.55
N ALA A 16 19.99 -6.32 29.51
CA ALA A 16 19.33 -5.78 28.33
C ALA A 16 20.40 -5.47 27.26
N LEU A 17 20.42 -6.29 26.20
CA LEU A 17 21.14 -5.97 24.98
C LEU A 17 20.38 -4.88 24.23
N THR A 18 20.86 -3.65 24.38
CA THR A 18 20.45 -2.48 23.58
C THR A 18 20.89 -2.71 22.14
N GLN A 19 19.96 -2.95 21.23
CA GLN A 19 20.23 -2.90 19.79
C GLN A 19 20.30 -1.43 19.35
N PRO A 20 21.30 -1.03 18.55
CA PRO A 20 21.36 0.32 18.01
C PRO A 20 20.28 0.49 16.94
N THR A 21 19.45 1.50 17.12
CA THR A 21 18.50 2.01 16.11
C THR A 21 19.29 2.39 14.86
N ALA A 22 19.20 1.57 13.81
CA ALA A 22 19.59 1.99 12.48
C ALA A 22 18.52 2.95 11.96
N GLU A 23 18.78 4.23 12.17
CA GLU A 23 18.07 5.33 11.52
C GLU A 23 18.38 5.24 10.02
N GLN A 24 17.58 4.45 9.31
CA GLN A 24 17.62 4.38 7.85
C GLN A 24 17.03 5.68 7.31
N THR A 25 17.89 6.68 7.17
CA THR A 25 17.65 7.78 6.24
C THR A 25 17.61 7.17 4.85
N ALA A 26 16.41 6.86 4.36
CA ALA A 26 16.21 6.52 2.96
C ALA A 26 16.68 7.71 2.12
N PRO A 27 17.49 7.49 1.06
CA PRO A 27 17.79 8.55 0.13
C PRO A 27 16.49 8.96 -0.56
N ALA A 28 16.16 10.24 -0.48
CA ALA A 28 15.05 10.84 -1.20
C ALA A 28 15.33 10.74 -2.72
N ALA A 29 14.77 9.73 -3.37
CA ALA A 29 14.65 9.72 -4.82
C ALA A 29 13.58 10.74 -5.20
N SER A 30 13.96 11.80 -5.92
CA SER A 30 13.05 12.87 -6.34
C SER A 30 11.84 12.31 -7.12
N PRO A 31 10.59 12.42 -6.63
CA PRO A 31 9.42 11.89 -7.31
C PRO A 31 8.86 12.95 -8.26
N GLY A 32 9.44 13.04 -9.45
CA GLY A 32 9.06 14.04 -10.45
C GLY A 32 8.64 13.44 -11.78
N GLY A 33 7.93 12.31 -11.78
CA GLY A 33 7.38 11.76 -13.02
C GLY A 33 6.24 12.63 -13.58
N GLN A 34 5.87 12.40 -14.84
CA GLN A 34 4.82 13.18 -15.50
C GLN A 34 3.46 12.99 -14.81
N THR A 35 2.75 14.09 -14.56
CA THR A 35 1.34 14.10 -14.12
C THR A 35 0.46 14.65 -15.24
N THR A 36 -0.52 13.86 -15.67
CA THR A 36 -1.47 14.20 -16.75
C THR A 36 -2.94 14.03 -16.34
N ILE A 37 -3.21 13.61 -15.11
CA ILE A 37 -4.58 13.52 -14.56
C ILE A 37 -4.82 14.58 -13.49
N SER A 38 -6.09 14.93 -13.27
CA SER A 38 -6.52 15.74 -12.11
C SER A 38 -7.09 14.80 -11.03
N LEU A 39 -6.82 15.13 -9.76
CA LEU A 39 -7.45 14.48 -8.59
C LEU A 39 -8.70 15.23 -8.10
N THR A 40 -9.14 16.24 -8.84
CA THR A 40 -10.40 16.96 -8.62
C THR A 40 -11.35 16.70 -9.78
N GLY A 41 -12.64 16.55 -9.49
CA GLY A 41 -13.66 16.18 -10.46
C GLY A 41 -15.07 16.33 -9.90
N THR A 42 -16.03 15.64 -10.50
CA THR A 42 -17.46 15.72 -10.17
C THR A 42 -18.04 14.44 -9.57
N GLY A 43 -17.23 13.39 -9.46
CA GLY A 43 -17.64 12.05 -9.08
C GLY A 43 -17.95 11.90 -7.59
N ALA A 44 -18.92 12.64 -7.07
CA ALA A 44 -19.35 12.54 -5.68
C ALA A 44 -20.34 11.39 -5.42
N ASN A 45 -20.90 10.78 -6.47
CA ASN A 45 -21.98 9.79 -6.37
C ASN A 45 -21.49 8.34 -6.54
N TYR A 46 -20.20 8.09 -6.45
CA TYR A 46 -19.66 6.74 -6.53
C TYR A 46 -19.72 6.03 -5.19
N SER A 47 -19.95 4.72 -5.25
CA SER A 47 -19.86 3.81 -4.12
C SER A 47 -18.52 3.09 -4.17
N LYS A 48 -18.01 2.70 -2.99
CA LYS A 48 -16.89 1.77 -2.93
C LYS A 48 -17.25 0.49 -3.68
N ILE A 49 -16.25 -0.14 -4.30
CA ILE A 49 -16.40 -1.48 -4.87
C ILE A 49 -15.73 -2.50 -3.96
N GLU A 50 -16.22 -3.75 -4.02
CA GLU A 50 -15.62 -4.86 -3.29
C GLU A 50 -14.53 -5.51 -4.17
N GLY A 51 -13.47 -6.00 -3.53
CA GLY A 51 -12.39 -6.69 -4.23
C GLY A 51 -12.69 -8.15 -4.54
N PRO A 52 -11.72 -8.88 -5.13
CA PRO A 52 -10.34 -8.48 -5.42
C PRO A 52 -10.21 -7.56 -6.65
N ILE A 53 -9.02 -6.98 -6.84
CA ILE A 53 -8.63 -6.35 -8.11
C ILE A 53 -8.74 -7.36 -9.27
N ASP A 54 -9.28 -6.94 -10.42
CA ASP A 54 -9.35 -7.77 -11.64
C ASP A 54 -7.95 -8.04 -12.20
N PRO A 55 -7.41 -9.28 -12.16
CA PRO A 55 -6.05 -9.57 -12.61
C PRO A 55 -5.81 -9.29 -14.10
N GLU A 56 -6.87 -9.20 -14.90
CA GLU A 56 -6.82 -8.97 -16.35
C GLU A 56 -7.14 -7.52 -16.73
N PHE A 57 -7.21 -6.60 -15.77
CA PHE A 57 -7.65 -5.22 -16.00
C PHE A 57 -6.85 -4.52 -17.12
N LYS A 58 -5.56 -4.87 -17.28
CA LYS A 58 -4.68 -4.29 -18.32
C LYS A 58 -5.16 -4.54 -19.75
N SER A 59 -5.95 -5.58 -19.97
CA SER A 59 -6.56 -5.90 -21.27
C SER A 59 -7.97 -5.30 -21.44
N LYS A 60 -8.60 -4.89 -20.34
CA LYS A 60 -10.01 -4.46 -20.30
C LYS A 60 -10.17 -2.95 -20.11
N ARG A 61 -9.17 -2.30 -19.51
CA ARG A 61 -9.19 -0.87 -19.17
C ARG A 61 -8.20 -0.09 -20.03
N GLN A 62 -8.50 1.18 -20.26
CA GLN A 62 -7.63 2.11 -20.96
C GLN A 62 -6.80 2.92 -19.97
N ILE A 63 -5.57 3.26 -20.37
CA ILE A 63 -4.75 4.21 -19.62
C ILE A 63 -5.38 5.60 -19.81
N THR A 64 -5.83 6.20 -18.71
CA THR A 64 -6.42 7.55 -18.70
C THR A 64 -5.35 8.63 -18.54
N GLY A 65 -4.22 8.29 -17.92
CA GLY A 65 -3.09 9.21 -17.81
C GLY A 65 -2.03 8.72 -16.83
N MET A 66 -1.25 9.66 -16.29
CA MET A 66 -0.22 9.39 -15.29
C MET A 66 -0.32 10.36 -14.13
N TYR A 67 0.14 9.94 -12.95
CA TYR A 67 0.33 10.80 -11.79
C TYR A 67 1.73 10.54 -11.22
N GLN A 68 2.58 11.57 -11.21
CA GLN A 68 3.99 11.46 -10.80
C GLN A 68 4.74 10.29 -11.47
N GLY A 69 4.40 9.99 -12.73
CA GLY A 69 4.99 8.91 -13.52
C GLY A 69 4.36 7.53 -13.34
N ILE A 70 3.38 7.39 -12.45
CA ILE A 70 2.58 6.17 -12.25
C ILE A 70 1.41 6.17 -13.21
N LYS A 71 1.21 5.07 -13.95
CA LYS A 71 0.07 4.94 -14.89
C LYS A 71 -1.25 4.83 -14.14
N VAL A 72 -2.29 5.44 -14.68
CA VAL A 72 -3.65 5.38 -14.15
C VAL A 72 -4.58 4.78 -15.20
N TRP A 73 -5.28 3.72 -14.82
CA TRP A 73 -6.19 2.94 -15.63
C TRP A 73 -7.63 3.24 -15.22
N GLY A 74 -8.39 3.82 -16.14
CA GLY A 74 -9.72 4.32 -15.85
C GLY A 74 -10.81 3.24 -15.73
N PRO A 75 -12.07 3.67 -15.57
CA PRO A 75 -12.52 5.07 -15.52
C PRO A 75 -12.01 5.86 -14.30
N VAL A 76 -11.92 7.19 -14.43
CA VAL A 76 -11.49 8.14 -13.38
C VAL A 76 -12.43 9.33 -13.39
N ASP A 77 -13.15 9.56 -12.29
CA ASP A 77 -13.94 10.76 -11.99
C ASP A 77 -13.83 11.05 -10.48
N PRO A 78 -12.83 11.85 -10.06
CA PRO A 78 -12.61 12.13 -8.65
C PRO A 78 -13.75 12.96 -8.04
N PRO A 79 -13.94 12.92 -6.71
CA PRO A 79 -13.15 12.16 -5.75
C PRO A 79 -13.57 10.69 -5.63
N GLY A 80 -14.73 10.29 -6.16
CA GLY A 80 -15.34 9.00 -5.84
C GLY A 80 -14.94 7.82 -6.72
N GLN A 81 -14.39 8.06 -7.91
CA GLN A 81 -13.83 7.01 -8.77
C GLN A 81 -12.42 7.39 -9.23
N LEU A 82 -11.44 6.61 -8.82
CA LEU A 82 -10.01 6.84 -9.04
C LEU A 82 -9.36 5.76 -9.90
N GLY A 83 -9.99 4.60 -10.07
CA GLY A 83 -9.52 3.53 -10.94
C GLY A 83 -8.31 2.77 -10.37
N ILE A 84 -7.54 2.14 -11.26
CA ILE A 84 -6.39 1.30 -10.91
C ILE A 84 -5.09 2.01 -11.26
N TRP A 85 -4.13 2.00 -10.34
CA TRP A 85 -2.88 2.75 -10.47
C TRP A 85 -1.69 1.80 -10.53
N GLY A 86 -0.67 2.11 -11.32
CA GLY A 86 0.57 1.35 -11.46
C GLY A 86 0.71 0.53 -12.74
N THR A 87 1.88 -0.08 -12.90
CA THR A 87 2.25 -1.01 -13.98
C THR A 87 2.75 -2.32 -13.40
N GLU A 88 3.87 -2.31 -12.69
CA GLU A 88 4.46 -3.50 -12.05
C GLU A 88 3.83 -3.75 -10.69
N VAL A 89 3.57 -2.68 -9.94
CA VAL A 89 2.86 -2.72 -8.66
C VAL A 89 1.56 -1.98 -8.85
N THR A 90 0.45 -2.70 -8.83
CA THR A 90 -0.85 -2.09 -9.13
C THR A 90 -1.75 -2.10 -7.91
N VAL A 91 -2.48 -1.01 -7.70
CA VAL A 91 -3.47 -0.88 -6.61
C VAL A 91 -4.76 -0.34 -7.19
N ASP A 92 -5.86 -1.03 -6.94
CA ASP A 92 -7.20 -0.53 -7.23
C ASP A 92 -7.63 0.44 -6.12
N PHE A 93 -7.69 1.72 -6.45
CA PHE A 93 -8.05 2.76 -5.49
C PHE A 93 -9.54 2.76 -5.16
N ASP A 94 -10.38 2.20 -6.04
CA ASP A 94 -11.83 2.10 -5.82
C ASP A 94 -12.17 0.98 -4.82
N ILE A 95 -11.30 -0.04 -4.70
CA ILE A 95 -11.38 -1.13 -3.70
C ILE A 95 -10.65 -0.78 -2.41
N CYS A 96 -9.50 -0.10 -2.48
CA CYS A 96 -8.60 0.06 -1.34
C CYS A 96 -9.26 0.79 -0.15
N VAL A 97 -9.19 0.19 1.04
CA VAL A 97 -9.77 0.72 2.29
C VAL A 97 -8.75 1.40 3.21
N ALA A 98 -7.55 1.71 2.70
CA ALA A 98 -6.44 2.29 3.48
C ALA A 98 -6.01 1.48 4.72
N ASP A 99 -6.09 0.15 4.65
CA ASP A 99 -5.67 -0.75 5.74
C ASP A 99 -4.19 -0.56 6.11
N GLY A 100 -3.31 -0.41 5.11
CA GLY A 100 -1.89 -0.11 5.31
C GLY A 100 -0.97 -1.32 5.43
N ALA A 101 -1.47 -2.55 5.53
CA ALA A 101 -0.61 -3.74 5.62
C ALA A 101 0.38 -3.89 4.45
N CYS A 102 0.01 -3.44 3.24
CA CYS A 102 0.90 -3.45 2.09
C CYS A 102 2.12 -2.53 2.25
N ILE A 103 1.98 -1.41 2.98
CA ILE A 103 3.08 -0.48 3.26
C ILE A 103 4.04 -1.14 4.24
N GLU A 104 3.51 -1.63 5.36
CA GLU A 104 4.31 -2.29 6.42
C GLU A 104 5.00 -3.57 5.94
N ALA A 105 4.34 -4.34 5.07
CA ALA A 105 4.90 -5.59 4.56
C ALA A 105 5.93 -5.39 3.45
N CYS A 106 6.13 -4.17 2.91
CA CYS A 106 7.03 -3.94 1.79
C CYS A 106 8.48 -3.71 2.27
N PRO A 107 9.41 -4.67 2.07
CA PRO A 107 10.77 -4.55 2.59
C PRO A 107 11.62 -3.47 1.89
N VAL A 108 11.13 -2.95 0.78
CA VAL A 108 11.80 -1.94 -0.06
C VAL A 108 11.00 -0.64 -0.15
N ASN A 109 9.97 -0.48 0.69
CA ASN A 109 9.21 0.76 0.87
C ASN A 109 8.61 1.34 -0.44
N VAL A 110 8.04 0.51 -1.31
CA VAL A 110 7.45 0.93 -2.60
C VAL A 110 6.35 1.98 -2.44
N PHE A 111 5.61 1.91 -1.33
CA PHE A 111 4.39 2.68 -1.11
C PHE A 111 4.61 3.88 -0.19
N GLU A 112 3.89 4.95 -0.47
CA GLU A 112 3.67 6.11 0.39
C GLU A 112 2.16 6.37 0.55
N TRP A 113 1.74 7.20 1.49
CA TRP A 113 0.34 7.62 1.57
C TRP A 113 0.06 8.76 0.59
N LEU A 114 -0.99 8.62 -0.21
CA LEU A 114 -1.57 9.69 -1.01
C LEU A 114 -2.96 10.01 -0.49
N ASP A 115 -3.23 11.28 -0.21
CA ASP A 115 -4.56 11.73 0.21
C ASP A 115 -5.55 11.69 -0.96
N THR A 116 -6.72 11.13 -0.71
CA THR A 116 -7.83 11.01 -1.67
C THR A 116 -9.14 11.42 -0.98
N PRO A 117 -9.26 12.69 -0.58
CA PRO A 117 -10.37 13.12 0.25
C PRO A 117 -11.71 13.00 -0.49
N GLY A 118 -12.73 12.52 0.19
CA GLY A 118 -14.08 12.32 -0.35
C GLY A 118 -14.29 11.03 -1.13
N HIS A 119 -13.31 10.13 -1.19
CA HIS A 119 -13.49 8.83 -1.84
C HIS A 119 -14.24 7.84 -0.91
N PRO A 120 -15.30 7.15 -1.38
CA PRO A 120 -16.21 6.36 -0.54
C PRO A 120 -15.55 5.19 0.21
N ALA A 121 -14.45 4.64 -0.32
CA ALA A 121 -13.73 3.54 0.33
C ALA A 121 -12.76 3.99 1.44
N SER A 122 -12.07 5.13 1.27
CA SER A 122 -11.09 5.67 2.23
C SER A 122 -10.55 7.02 1.75
N GLU A 123 -10.17 7.89 2.69
CA GLU A 123 -9.65 9.24 2.44
C GLU A 123 -8.15 9.29 2.04
N LYS A 124 -7.49 8.14 1.94
CA LYS A 124 -6.10 7.99 1.50
C LYS A 124 -5.87 6.64 0.83
N LYS A 125 -4.78 6.49 0.08
CA LYS A 125 -4.40 5.27 -0.66
C LYS A 125 -2.89 5.01 -0.59
N PRO A 126 -2.45 3.74 -0.60
CA PRO A 126 -1.03 3.40 -0.74
C PRO A 126 -0.59 3.67 -2.18
N PHE A 127 0.12 4.76 -2.38
CA PHE A 127 0.65 5.20 -3.65
C PHE A 127 2.04 4.61 -3.89
N MET A 128 2.13 3.77 -4.92
CA MET A 128 3.30 3.00 -5.34
C MET A 128 4.35 3.84 -6.09
N ILE A 129 4.71 5.03 -5.58
CA ILE A 129 5.62 5.96 -6.26
C ILE A 129 6.98 5.34 -6.63
N ARG A 130 7.42 4.33 -5.87
CA ARG A 130 8.63 3.55 -6.12
C ARG A 130 8.35 2.18 -6.74
N GLU A 131 7.32 2.02 -7.57
CA GLU A 131 6.97 0.71 -8.15
C GLU A 131 8.14 0.01 -8.87
N LYS A 132 9.10 0.78 -9.39
CA LYS A 132 10.32 0.28 -10.04
C LYS A 132 11.30 -0.41 -9.10
N ASP A 133 11.23 -0.12 -7.80
CA ASP A 133 12.07 -0.74 -6.77
C ASP A 133 11.48 -2.06 -6.26
N CYS A 134 10.28 -2.43 -6.75
CA CYS A 134 9.63 -3.67 -6.38
C CYS A 134 10.51 -4.89 -6.72
N ILE A 135 10.76 -5.72 -5.71
CA ILE A 135 11.50 -6.97 -5.82
C ILE A 135 10.60 -8.18 -6.10
N PHE A 136 9.33 -7.97 -6.42
CA PHE A 136 8.36 -9.01 -6.76
C PHE A 136 8.20 -10.11 -5.67
N CYS A 137 8.24 -9.73 -4.39
CA CYS A 137 8.11 -10.68 -3.26
C CYS A 137 6.67 -11.15 -2.97
N MET A 138 5.66 -10.51 -3.58
CA MET A 138 4.22 -10.81 -3.40
C MET A 138 3.65 -10.60 -1.99
N ALA A 139 4.42 -10.05 -1.05
CA ALA A 139 3.96 -9.83 0.32
C ALA A 139 2.72 -8.90 0.36
N CYS A 140 2.76 -7.79 -0.37
CA CYS A 140 1.67 -6.82 -0.42
C CYS A 140 0.37 -7.36 -1.06
N GLU A 141 0.42 -8.30 -2.00
CA GLU A 141 -0.78 -8.97 -2.52
C GLU A 141 -1.45 -9.81 -1.43
N ASN A 142 -0.65 -10.56 -0.69
CA ASN A 142 -1.14 -11.57 0.26
C ASN A 142 -1.68 -10.96 1.55
N VAL A 143 -1.12 -9.83 2.00
CA VAL A 143 -1.56 -9.18 3.26
C VAL A 143 -2.73 -8.23 3.07
N CYS A 144 -3.06 -7.84 1.84
CA CYS A 144 -4.11 -6.86 1.58
C CYS A 144 -5.51 -7.48 1.81
N PRO A 145 -6.29 -7.04 2.83
CA PRO A 145 -7.56 -7.68 3.15
C PRO A 145 -8.60 -7.67 2.02
N PRO A 146 -8.82 -6.54 1.29
CA PRO A 146 -9.72 -6.56 0.14
C PRO A 146 -9.03 -7.02 -1.15
N GLN A 147 -7.78 -7.49 -1.08
CA GLN A 147 -6.97 -7.93 -2.22
C GLN A 147 -6.98 -6.92 -3.38
N CYS A 148 -6.75 -5.64 -3.07
CA CYS A 148 -6.73 -4.56 -4.06
C CYS A 148 -5.36 -4.38 -4.73
N VAL A 149 -4.35 -5.15 -4.32
CA VAL A 149 -2.97 -5.05 -4.85
C VAL A 149 -2.71 -6.22 -5.80
N LYS A 150 -2.14 -5.93 -6.97
CA LYS A 150 -1.64 -6.94 -7.91
C LYS A 150 -0.27 -6.57 -8.43
N ILE A 151 0.65 -7.52 -8.43
CA ILE A 151 2.02 -7.41 -8.89
C ILE A 151 2.14 -8.16 -10.22
N PHE A 152 2.77 -7.50 -11.19
CA PHE A 152 3.11 -8.06 -12.49
C PHE A 152 4.61 -8.08 -12.62
N GLN A 153 5.19 -9.27 -12.75
CA GLN A 153 6.62 -9.43 -12.97
C GLN A 153 7.02 -8.84 -14.32
N LYS A 154 8.18 -8.20 -14.34
CA LYS A 154 8.80 -7.68 -15.55
C LYS A 154 9.40 -8.86 -16.33
N ASN A 155 8.84 -9.18 -17.49
CA ASN A 155 9.44 -10.11 -18.45
C ASN A 155 10.64 -9.47 -19.14
#